data_AF-A0A2S4L8I1-F1
#
_entry.id   AF-A0A2S4L8I1-F1
#
_cell.length_a   1.000
_cell.length_b   1.000
_cell.length_c   1.000
_cell.angle_alpha   90.00
_cell.angle_beta   90.00
_cell.angle_gamma   90.00
#
_symmetry.space_group_name_H-M   'P 1'
#
loop_
_entity.id
_entity.type
_entity.pdbx_description
1 polymer ?
#
loop_
_entity_poly.entity_id
_entity_poly.type
_entity_poly.pdbx_seq_one_letter_code
_entity_poly.pdbx_strand_id
1 'polypeptide(L)'
;MKYAIIFASTAVLAYALPRGTPTGQKLPWQEPSQFSFECGFKGIDEKTCGTEAYCQRFDEYNESPVGHDGQFKTTKQCFDAHEHQPLDPDRMYFPED
;
A
#
# COMPACT_ATOMS: atom_id res chain seq x y z
N MET A 1 -10.74 13.98 55.20
CA MET A 1 -10.60 14.47 53.80
C MET A 1 -9.12 14.68 53.50
N LYS A 2 -8.45 13.70 52.89
CA LYS A 2 -7.07 13.85 52.41
C LYS A 2 -6.85 12.83 51.29
N TYR A 3 -6.95 13.28 50.05
CA TYR A 3 -6.79 12.44 48.86
C TYR A 3 -5.30 12.29 48.57
N ALA A 4 -4.79 11.06 48.66
CA ALA A 4 -3.47 10.71 48.15
C ALA A 4 -3.63 10.38 46.66
N ILE A 5 -3.24 11.32 45.80
CA ILE A 5 -3.17 11.09 44.35
C ILE A 5 -1.79 10.52 44.07
N ILE A 6 -1.72 9.20 43.85
CA ILE A 6 -0.51 8.54 43.35
C ILE A 6 -0.63 8.56 41.83
N PHE A 7 -0.02 9.56 41.18
CA PHE A 7 0.19 9.51 39.73
C PHE A 7 1.31 8.52 39.43
N ALA A 8 0.93 7.26 39.20
CA ALA A 8 1.82 6.28 38.61
C ALA A 8 2.00 6.64 37.12
N SER A 9 3.02 7.44 36.83
CA SER A 9 3.43 7.74 35.46
C SER A 9 4.08 6.51 34.85
N THR A 10 3.28 5.59 34.33
CA THR A 10 3.78 4.55 33.41
C THR A 10 4.06 5.22 32.08
N ALA A 11 5.34 5.47 31.80
CA ALA A 11 5.80 5.82 30.47
C ALA A 11 5.45 4.66 29.54
N VAL A 12 4.40 4.83 28.73
CA VAL A 12 4.08 3.89 27.66
C VAL A 12 5.18 4.06 26.63
N LEU A 13 6.13 3.13 26.59
CA LEU A 13 6.95 2.91 25.43
C LEU A 13 5.99 2.64 24.27
N ALA A 14 5.67 3.68 23.51
CA ALA A 14 5.08 3.55 22.19
C ALA A 14 6.16 2.90 21.30
N TYR A 15 6.29 1.58 21.41
CA TYR A 15 6.83 0.79 20.33
C TYR A 15 5.97 1.15 19.12
N ALA A 16 6.57 1.81 18.14
CA ALA A 16 6.01 1.89 16.80
C ALA A 16 5.99 0.45 16.28
N LEU A 17 4.95 -0.29 16.66
CA LEU A 17 4.61 -1.56 16.06
C LEU A 17 4.46 -1.27 14.56
N PRO A 18 5.07 -2.08 13.67
CA PRO A 18 4.64 -2.05 12.28
C PRO A 18 3.12 -2.20 12.32
N ARG A 19 2.41 -1.33 11.60
CA ARG A 19 0.96 -1.44 11.42
C ARG A 19 0.69 -2.71 10.63
N GLY A 20 0.79 -3.85 11.29
CA GLY A 20 0.23 -5.10 10.81
C GLY A 20 -1.26 -4.88 10.76
N THR A 21 -1.79 -4.80 9.54
CA THR A 21 -3.21 -4.89 9.26
C THR A 21 -3.80 -6.10 10.00
N PRO A 22 -5.02 -6.00 10.56
CA PRO A 22 -5.68 -7.13 11.20
C PRO A 22 -5.66 -8.33 10.24
N THR A 23 -5.13 -9.46 10.72
CA THR A 23 -5.03 -10.71 9.98
C THR A 23 -6.36 -11.05 9.30
N GLY A 24 -6.39 -10.94 7.96
CA GLY A 24 -7.52 -11.34 7.12
C GLY A 24 -8.10 -10.26 6.21
N GLN A 25 -7.81 -8.97 6.42
CA GLN A 25 -8.25 -7.90 5.51
C GLN A 25 -7.19 -7.60 4.47
N LYS A 26 -7.52 -7.90 3.20
CA LYS A 26 -6.74 -7.50 2.03
C LYS A 26 -6.83 -5.98 1.84
N LEU A 27 -5.77 -5.39 1.30
CA LEU A 27 -5.74 -3.99 0.89
C LEU A 27 -6.69 -3.79 -0.31
N PRO A 28 -7.46 -2.70 -0.36
CA PRO A 28 -8.36 -2.46 -1.47
C PRO A 28 -7.58 -2.26 -2.77
N TRP A 29 -8.14 -2.71 -3.89
CA TRP A 29 -7.58 -2.43 -5.20
C TRP A 29 -7.73 -0.95 -5.57
N GLN A 30 -6.64 -0.32 -5.99
CA GLN A 30 -6.58 1.07 -6.43
C GLN A 30 -6.41 1.13 -7.95
N GLU A 31 -7.36 1.78 -8.61
CA GLU A 31 -7.19 2.17 -10.01
C GLU A 31 -6.17 3.32 -10.12
N PRO A 32 -5.43 3.41 -11.25
CA PRO A 32 -4.50 4.49 -11.47
C PRO A 32 -5.18 5.86 -11.40
N SER A 33 -4.50 6.84 -10.81
CA SER A 33 -5.03 8.21 -10.78
C SER A 33 -5.02 8.87 -12.16
N GLN A 34 -5.66 10.04 -12.28
CA GLN A 34 -5.52 10.92 -13.44
C GLN A 34 -4.06 11.37 -13.71
N PHE A 35 -3.17 11.21 -12.74
CA PHE A 35 -1.74 11.53 -12.85
C PHE A 35 -0.87 10.28 -13.03
N SER A 36 -1.44 9.15 -13.44
CA SER A 36 -0.71 7.90 -13.67
C SER A 36 0.46 8.03 -14.65
N PHE A 37 0.44 9.02 -15.54
CA PHE A 37 1.57 9.36 -16.42
C PHE A 37 2.84 9.80 -15.65
N GLU A 38 2.72 10.23 -14.39
CA GLU A 38 3.86 10.57 -13.52
C GLU A 38 4.45 9.34 -12.80
N CYS A 39 3.81 8.17 -12.90
CA CYS A 39 4.29 6.93 -12.30
C CYS A 39 5.71 6.61 -12.79
N GLY A 40 6.65 6.47 -11.85
CA GLY A 40 8.07 6.19 -12.12
C GLY A 40 8.94 7.44 -12.34
N PHE A 41 8.35 8.61 -12.64
CA PHE A 41 9.11 9.87 -12.74
C PHE A 41 9.39 10.49 -11.38
N LYS A 42 8.41 10.46 -10.47
CA LYS A 42 8.52 11.00 -9.10
C LYS A 42 8.60 9.91 -8.02
N GLY A 43 8.50 8.65 -8.43
CA GLY A 43 8.37 7.49 -7.55
C GLY A 43 7.32 6.52 -8.06
N ILE A 44 7.25 5.38 -7.43
CA ILE A 44 6.29 4.31 -7.65
C ILE A 44 5.43 4.25 -6.39
N ASP A 45 4.39 5.06 -6.37
CA ASP A 45 3.39 5.06 -5.32
C ASP A 45 2.06 4.52 -5.86
N GLU A 46 1.39 3.70 -5.06
CA GLU A 46 0.17 3.02 -5.47
C GLU A 46 -0.98 3.99 -5.77
N LYS A 47 -1.02 5.16 -5.13
CA LYS A 47 -2.09 6.14 -5.33
C LYS A 47 -2.02 6.76 -6.72
N THR A 48 -0.82 7.01 -7.20
CA THR A 48 -0.58 7.59 -8.52
C THR A 48 -0.63 6.50 -9.59
N CYS A 49 0.10 5.40 -9.36
CA CYS A 49 0.32 4.32 -10.33
C CYS A 49 -0.85 3.33 -10.44
N GLY A 50 -1.65 3.17 -9.39
CA GLY A 50 -2.60 2.06 -9.23
C GLY A 50 -1.92 0.76 -8.80
N THR A 51 -2.70 -0.18 -8.25
CA THR A 51 -2.21 -1.45 -7.67
C THR A 51 -1.50 -2.31 -8.71
N GLU A 52 -1.98 -2.36 -9.95
CA GLU A 52 -1.38 -3.16 -11.03
C GLU A 52 0.08 -2.74 -11.31
N ALA A 53 0.28 -1.48 -11.69
CA ALA A 53 1.59 -0.97 -12.03
C ALA A 53 2.52 -0.90 -10.82
N TYR A 54 1.99 -0.61 -9.63
CA TYR A 54 2.75 -0.61 -8.38
C TYR A 54 3.29 -2.01 -8.05
N CYS A 55 2.42 -3.02 -8.00
CA CYS A 55 2.84 -4.37 -7.60
C CYS A 55 3.80 -5.02 -8.60
N GLN A 56 3.67 -4.78 -9.91
CA GLN A 56 4.52 -5.38 -10.94
C GLN A 56 6.00 -5.00 -10.85
N ARG A 57 6.35 -3.92 -10.13
CA ARG A 57 7.73 -3.43 -10.06
C ARG A 57 8.58 -4.09 -8.99
N PHE A 58 7.99 -4.83 -8.04
CA PHE A 58 8.75 -5.40 -6.92
C PHE A 58 9.77 -6.45 -7.34
N ASP A 59 9.46 -7.28 -8.34
CA ASP A 59 10.42 -8.26 -8.84
C ASP A 59 11.44 -7.65 -9.82
N GLU A 60 11.18 -6.47 -10.36
CA GLU A 60 12.05 -5.77 -11.33
C GLU A 60 13.19 -5.02 -10.62
N TYR A 61 12.97 -4.58 -9.38
CA TYR A 61 13.90 -3.73 -8.62
C TYR A 61 14.45 -4.37 -7.34
N ASN A 62 14.68 -5.69 -7.34
CA ASN A 62 15.18 -6.48 -6.19
C ASN A 62 16.41 -5.87 -5.46
N GLU A 63 17.17 -5.01 -6.13
CA GLU A 63 18.45 -4.46 -5.67
C GLU A 63 18.48 -2.93 -5.52
N SER A 64 17.43 -2.20 -5.93
CA SER A 64 17.39 -0.74 -5.80
C SER A 64 15.97 -0.22 -5.55
N PRO A 65 15.61 0.14 -4.30
CA PRO A 65 14.30 0.68 -3.97
C PRO A 65 14.12 2.14 -4.44
N VAL A 66 14.87 2.59 -5.45
CA VAL A 66 14.81 3.98 -5.91
C VAL A 66 13.45 4.23 -6.55
N GLY A 67 12.54 4.79 -5.75
CA GLY A 67 11.16 5.03 -6.12
C GLY A 67 10.15 4.10 -5.47
N HIS A 68 10.56 3.01 -4.82
CA HIS A 68 9.64 2.11 -4.13
C HIS A 68 9.74 2.24 -2.61
N ASP A 69 8.61 2.20 -1.91
CA ASP A 69 8.55 2.30 -0.44
C ASP A 69 9.04 1.03 0.31
N GLY A 70 9.38 -0.05 -0.40
CA GLY A 70 9.83 -1.31 0.19
C GLY A 70 8.78 -2.06 1.02
N GLN A 71 7.47 -1.77 0.84
CA GLN A 71 6.41 -2.42 1.62
C GLN A 71 6.28 -3.93 1.34
N PHE A 72 6.61 -4.38 0.13
CA PHE A 72 6.59 -5.78 -0.26
C PHE A 72 7.98 -6.23 -0.75
N LYS A 73 8.21 -7.54 -0.78
CA LYS A 73 9.46 -8.15 -1.25
C LYS A 73 9.36 -8.67 -2.67
N THR A 74 8.15 -9.00 -3.12
CA THR A 74 7.89 -9.59 -4.44
C THR A 74 6.56 -9.10 -4.98
N THR A 75 6.42 -9.16 -6.30
CA THR A 75 5.15 -8.86 -6.99
C THR A 75 4.02 -9.73 -6.45
N LYS A 76 4.29 -11.02 -6.25
CA LYS A 76 3.32 -11.97 -5.70
C LYS A 76 2.86 -11.57 -4.29
N GLN A 77 3.79 -11.19 -3.42
CA GLN A 77 3.44 -10.78 -2.07
C GLN A 77 2.55 -9.52 -2.09
N CYS A 78 2.83 -8.59 -2.99
CA CYS A 78 2.01 -7.40 -3.18
C CYS A 78 0.58 -7.79 -3.60
N PHE A 79 0.40 -8.58 -4.67
CA PHE A 79 -0.94 -8.98 -5.11
C PHE A 79 -1.70 -9.87 -4.12
N ASP A 80 -1.02 -10.77 -3.41
CA ASP A 80 -1.66 -11.62 -2.39
C ASP A 80 -2.21 -10.77 -1.22
N ALA A 81 -1.57 -9.64 -0.94
CA ALA A 81 -2.00 -8.68 0.07
C ALA A 81 -3.16 -7.78 -0.38
N HIS A 82 -3.46 -7.71 -1.68
CA HIS A 82 -4.54 -6.89 -2.23
C HIS A 82 -5.78 -7.71 -2.58
N GLU A 83 -6.92 -7.01 -2.64
CA GLU A 83 -8.13 -7.48 -3.28
C GLU A 83 -7.88 -7.69 -4.79
N HIS A 84 -8.75 -8.48 -5.43
CA HIS A 84 -8.65 -8.67 -6.87
C HIS A 84 -9.06 -7.41 -7.61
N GLN A 85 -8.48 -7.20 -8.79
CA GLN A 85 -8.91 -6.15 -9.69
C GLN A 85 -10.43 -6.23 -9.92
N PRO A 86 -11.18 -5.14 -9.70
CA PRO A 86 -12.59 -5.11 -10.00
C PRO A 86 -12.78 -5.29 -11.52
N LEU A 87 -13.75 -6.11 -11.88
CA LEU A 87 -14.18 -6.22 -13.28
C LEU A 87 -14.94 -4.95 -13.63
N ASP A 88 -14.29 -4.03 -14.33
CA ASP A 88 -14.94 -2.87 -14.92
C ASP A 88 -15.44 -3.22 -16.33
N PRO A 89 -16.77 -3.30 -16.55
CA PRO A 89 -17.33 -3.56 -17.88
C PRO A 89 -16.99 -2.47 -18.90
N ASP A 90 -16.76 -1.22 -18.48
CA ASP A 90 -16.40 -0.13 -19.40
C ASP A 90 -14.95 -0.28 -19.89
N ARG A 91 -14.04 -0.84 -19.07
CA ARG A 91 -12.66 -1.19 -19.50
C ARG A 91 -12.61 -2.35 -20.49
N MET A 92 -13.61 -3.24 -20.47
CA MET A 92 -13.74 -4.30 -21.48
C MET A 92 -14.33 -3.81 -22.80
N TYR A 93 -15.00 -2.67 -22.80
CA TYR A 93 -15.55 -2.06 -24.01
C TYR A 93 -14.45 -1.28 -24.74
N PHE A 94 -13.66 -1.99 -25.54
CA PHE A 94 -12.92 -1.35 -26.63
C PHE A 94 -13.94 -0.93 -27.70
N PRO A 95 -14.12 0.38 -28.00
CA PRO A 95 -14.78 0.76 -29.23
C PRO A 95 -13.92 0.23 -30.39
N GLU A 96 -14.49 -0.64 -31.22
CA GLU A 96 -13.91 -0.97 -32.51
C GLU A 96 -14.04 0.28 -33.41
N ASP A 97 -12.96 1.02 -33.58
CA ASP A 97 -12.83 2.09 -34.60
C ASP A 97 -12.17 1.54 -35.88
#